data_AF-A0A835Z8Y6-F1
#
_entry.id   AF-A0A835Z8Y6-F1
#
_cell.length_a   1.000
_cell.length_b   1.000
_cell.length_c   1.000
_cell.angle_alpha   90.00
_cell.angle_beta   90.00
_cell.angle_gamma   90.00
#
_symmetry.space_group_name_H-M   'P 1'
#
loop_
_entity.id
_entity.type
_entity.pdbx_description
1 polymer ?
#
loop_
_entity_poly.entity_id
_entity_poly.type
_entity_poly.pdbx_seq_one_letter_code
_entity_poly.pdbx_strand_id
1 'polypeptide(L)'
;VQVGCERFHAPELLFQPAIWDDDKAPKNARGLSDMICEAIMACNPEMRHDMVSHIIVHGATAHIKGLAKRIEVRCREGACVHVLERVAVR
;
A
#
# COMPACT_ATOMS: atom_id res chain seq x y z
N VAL A 1 -23.99 -1.03 20.03
CA VAL A 1 -23.47 -0.11 18.98
C VAL A 1 -23.66 -0.78 17.64
N GLN A 2 -24.35 -0.14 16.70
CA GLN A 2 -24.43 -0.63 15.31
C GLN A 2 -23.19 -0.15 14.56
N VAL A 3 -22.57 -1.04 13.80
CA VAL A 3 -21.38 -0.72 12.98
C VAL A 3 -21.76 -0.91 11.52
N GLY A 4 -21.90 0.20 10.80
CA GLY A 4 -22.26 0.26 9.39
C GLY A 4 -21.01 0.42 8.53
N CYS A 5 -20.89 1.59 7.91
CA CYS A 5 -19.86 1.96 6.95
C CYS A 5 -18.46 2.08 7.58
N GLU A 6 -18.39 2.22 8.91
CA GLU A 6 -17.13 2.41 9.65
C GLU A 6 -16.20 1.20 9.48
N ARG A 7 -16.76 -0.01 9.28
CA ARG A 7 -15.96 -1.22 8.98
C ARG A 7 -15.18 -1.12 7.67
N PHE A 8 -15.62 -0.27 6.76
CA PHE A 8 -14.95 0.00 5.50
C PHE A 8 -14.08 1.25 5.58
N HIS A 9 -14.59 2.34 6.15
CA HIS A 9 -13.83 3.60 6.24
C HIS A 9 -12.57 3.47 7.11
N ALA A 10 -12.65 2.77 8.25
CA ALA A 10 -11.51 2.63 9.15
C ALA A 10 -10.28 1.96 8.48
N PRO A 11 -10.40 0.81 7.79
CA PRO A 11 -9.26 0.24 7.06
C PRO A 11 -8.91 1.01 5.77
N GLU A 12 -9.87 1.68 5.12
CA GLU A 12 -9.59 2.45 3.89
C GLU A 12 -8.68 3.65 4.18
N LEU A 13 -8.68 4.17 5.41
CA LEU A 13 -7.78 5.24 5.84
C LEU A 13 -6.29 4.90 5.62
N LEU A 14 -5.92 3.61 5.67
CA LEU A 14 -4.57 3.16 5.39
C LEU A 14 -4.17 3.38 3.93
N PHE A 15 -5.12 3.43 3.00
CA PHE A 15 -4.87 3.55 1.57
C PHE A 15 -5.29 4.90 1.00
N GLN A 16 -6.29 5.54 1.60
CA GLN A 16 -6.80 6.86 1.23
C GLN A 16 -6.95 7.72 2.50
N PRO A 17 -5.84 8.28 3.01
CA PRO A 17 -5.87 9.11 4.22
C PRO A 17 -6.76 10.35 4.07
N ALA A 18 -6.93 10.85 2.84
CA ALA A 18 -7.76 12.01 2.51
C ALA A 18 -9.27 11.82 2.73
N ILE A 19 -9.74 10.60 3.01
CA ILE A 19 -11.15 10.37 3.41
C ILE A 19 -11.42 10.94 4.80
N TRP A 20 -10.39 11.07 5.63
CA TRP A 20 -10.52 11.67 6.95
C TRP A 20 -10.55 13.19 6.85
N ASP A 21 -11.41 13.80 7.68
CA ASP A 21 -11.57 15.26 7.77
C ASP A 21 -10.22 15.98 7.69
N ASP A 22 -10.09 16.91 6.74
CA ASP A 22 -8.83 17.59 6.36
C ASP A 22 -8.15 18.28 7.54
N ASP A 23 -8.91 18.68 8.57
CA ASP A 23 -8.38 19.32 9.78
C ASP A 23 -7.71 18.35 10.76
N LYS A 24 -7.93 17.04 10.61
CA LYS A 24 -7.40 16.00 11.53
C LYS A 24 -6.40 15.06 10.88
N ALA A 25 -6.37 15.00 9.56
CA ALA A 25 -5.35 14.22 8.84
C ALA A 25 -4.04 15.03 8.76
N PRO A 26 -2.87 14.38 8.92
CA PRO A 26 -1.61 15.02 8.56
C PRO A 26 -1.66 15.48 7.09
N LYS A 27 -1.31 16.74 6.80
CA LYS A 27 -1.33 17.30 5.44
C LYS A 27 -0.44 16.54 4.44
N ASN A 28 0.49 15.75 4.95
CA ASN A 28 1.42 14.90 4.21
C ASN A 28 1.11 13.40 4.36
N ALA A 29 -0.08 13.03 4.84
CA ALA A 29 -0.48 11.65 4.93
C ALA A 29 -0.62 11.05 3.53
N ARG A 30 0.09 9.95 3.30
CA ARG A 30 0.08 9.21 2.04
C ARG A 30 -0.44 7.81 2.28
N GLY A 31 -1.04 7.22 1.26
CA GLY A 31 -1.50 5.85 1.32
C GLY A 31 -0.33 4.89 1.58
N LEU A 32 -0.60 3.81 2.31
CA LEU A 32 0.38 2.78 2.64
C LEU A 32 1.06 2.23 1.39
N SER A 33 0.30 1.94 0.33
CA SER A 33 0.85 1.45 -0.93
C SER A 33 1.79 2.46 -1.59
N ASP A 34 1.49 3.75 -1.52
CA ASP A 34 2.33 4.79 -2.12
C ASP A 34 3.65 4.92 -1.35
N MET A 35 3.58 4.87 -0.02
CA MET A 35 4.77 4.88 0.84
C MET A 35 5.66 3.65 0.62
N ILE A 36 5.07 2.47 0.41
CA ILE A 36 5.83 1.25 0.06
C ILE A 36 6.53 1.45 -1.28
N CYS A 37 5.82 1.92 -2.31
CA CYS A 37 6.40 2.14 -3.64
C CYS A 37 7.54 3.15 -3.58
N GLU A 38 7.36 4.26 -2.86
CA GLU A 38 8.38 5.29 -2.71
C GLU A 38 9.63 4.77 -1.98
N ALA A 39 9.45 3.99 -0.91
CA ALA A 39 10.57 3.38 -0.19
C ALA A 39 11.37 2.45 -1.12
N ILE A 40 10.69 1.65 -1.94
CA ILE A 40 11.34 0.78 -2.93
C ILE A 40 12.04 1.62 -4.02
N MET A 41 11.42 2.70 -4.48
CA MET A 41 12.00 3.59 -5.49
C MET A 41 13.21 4.37 -4.98
N ALA A 42 13.31 4.61 -3.68
CA ALA A 42 14.49 5.19 -3.04
C ALA A 42 15.68 4.20 -2.97
N CYS A 43 15.44 2.90 -3.09
CA CYS A 43 16.48 1.86 -3.11
C CYS A 43 17.15 1.73 -4.50
N ASN A 44 18.29 1.01 -4.54
CA ASN A 44 19.05 0.74 -5.77
C ASN A 44 18.16 0.02 -6.82
N PRO A 45 18.11 0.47 -8.09
CA PRO A 45 17.31 -0.18 -9.14
C PRO A 45 17.40 -1.71 -9.21
N GLU A 46 18.57 -2.28 -8.97
CA GLU A 46 18.80 -3.74 -9.08
C GLU A 46 18.03 -4.56 -8.04
N MET A 47 17.85 -4.04 -6.83
CA MET A 47 17.16 -4.77 -5.74
C MET A 47 15.64 -4.58 -5.76
N ARG A 48 15.11 -3.62 -6.52
CA ARG A 48 13.69 -3.24 -6.47
C ARG A 48 12.76 -4.39 -6.83
N HIS A 49 13.16 -5.21 -7.80
CA HIS A 49 12.40 -6.39 -8.21
C HIS A 49 12.27 -7.40 -7.05
N ASP A 50 13.37 -7.66 -6.35
CA ASP A 50 13.39 -8.60 -5.23
C ASP A 50 12.61 -8.06 -4.02
N MET A 51 12.66 -6.75 -3.78
CA MET A 51 11.87 -6.10 -2.74
C MET A 51 10.36 -6.19 -2.99
N VAL A 52 9.90 -5.97 -4.23
CA VAL A 52 8.47 -6.06 -4.58
C VAL A 52 7.96 -7.50 -4.49
N SER A 53 8.79 -8.48 -4.87
CA SER A 53 8.39 -9.89 -4.86
C SER A 53 8.36 -10.52 -3.46
N HIS A 54 9.10 -9.97 -2.49
CA HIS A 54 9.24 -10.53 -1.13
C HIS A 54 8.73 -9.58 -0.04
N ILE A 55 7.49 -9.11 -0.15
CA ILE A 55 6.84 -8.30 0.89
C ILE A 55 6.19 -9.21 1.94
N ILE A 56 6.66 -9.11 3.18
CA ILE A 56 6.09 -9.81 4.34
C ILE A 56 5.28 -8.81 5.17
N VAL A 57 4.00 -9.08 5.40
CA VAL A 57 3.12 -8.25 6.23
C VAL A 57 2.98 -8.88 7.61
N HIS A 58 3.40 -8.17 8.66
CA HIS A 58 3.33 -8.63 10.05
C HIS A 58 2.71 -7.58 10.98
N GLY A 59 2.36 -7.98 12.20
CA GLY A 59 1.76 -7.11 13.23
C GLY A 59 0.24 -7.22 13.32
N ALA A 60 -0.37 -6.49 14.26
CA ALA A 60 -1.82 -6.59 14.54
C ALA A 60 -2.68 -6.25 13.31
N THR A 61 -2.29 -5.22 12.56
CA THR A 61 -2.97 -4.76 11.34
C THR A 61 -2.94 -5.81 10.23
N ALA A 62 -1.96 -6.73 10.23
CA ALA A 62 -1.89 -7.82 9.25
C ALA A 62 -3.10 -8.77 9.31
N HIS A 63 -3.80 -8.82 10.44
CA HIS A 63 -5.01 -9.64 10.62
C HIS A 63 -6.27 -9.00 10.03
N ILE A 64 -6.20 -7.78 9.47
CA ILE A 64 -7.31 -7.21 8.69
C ILE A 64 -7.51 -8.08 7.44
N LYS A 65 -8.71 -8.65 7.32
CA LYS A 65 -9.07 -9.55 6.21
C LYS A 65 -8.84 -8.84 4.88
N GLY A 66 -8.06 -9.48 3.99
CA GLY A 66 -7.80 -8.98 2.65
C GLY A 66 -6.73 -7.89 2.56
N LEU A 67 -6.12 -7.46 3.66
CA LEU A 67 -5.10 -6.39 3.65
C LEU A 67 -3.88 -6.77 2.80
N ALA A 68 -3.32 -7.96 3.02
CA ALA A 68 -2.16 -8.43 2.26
C ALA A 68 -2.45 -8.47 0.75
N LYS A 69 -3.64 -8.95 0.37
CA LYS A 69 -4.07 -8.99 -1.03
C LYS A 69 -4.25 -7.58 -1.61
N ARG A 70 -4.79 -6.65 -0.82
CA ARG A 70 -4.96 -5.25 -1.22
C ARG A 70 -3.61 -4.58 -1.46
N ILE A 71 -2.62 -4.80 -0.59
CA ILE A 71 -1.25 -4.30 -0.76
C ILE A 71 -0.64 -4.85 -2.05
N GLU A 72 -0.74 -6.16 -2.28
CA GLU A 72 -0.21 -6.81 -3.50
C GLU A 72 -0.78 -6.16 -4.78
N VAL A 73 -2.11 -6.01 -4.86
CA VAL A 73 -2.79 -5.42 -6.02
C VAL A 73 -2.38 -3.96 -6.20
N ARG A 74 -2.43 -3.15 -5.13
CA ARG A 74 -2.15 -1.72 -5.21
C ARG A 74 -0.69 -1.41 -5.52
N CYS A 75 0.25 -2.19 -4.99
CA CYS A 75 1.66 -2.05 -5.36
C CYS A 75 1.90 -2.44 -6.83
N ARG A 76 1.18 -3.43 -7.36
CA ARG A 76 1.27 -3.82 -8.78
C ARG A 76 0.66 -2.77 -9.72
N GLU A 77 -0.41 -2.09 -9.31
CA GLU A 77 -1.10 -1.06 -10.10
C GLU A 77 -0.50 0.35 -9.98
N GLY A 78 0.30 0.61 -8.94
CA GLY A 78 0.87 1.93 -8.63
C GLY A 78 2.22 2.23 -9.29
N ALA A 79 3.02 3.09 -8.67
CA ALA A 79 4.31 3.55 -9.19
C ALA A 79 5.36 2.44 -9.44
N CYS A 80 5.15 1.22 -8.91
CA CYS A 80 5.99 0.05 -9.19
C CYS A 80 5.68 -0.64 -10.54
N VAL A 81 4.68 -0.21 -11.32
CA VAL A 81 4.41 -0.75 -12.68
C VAL A 81 5.66 -0.72 -13.56
N HIS A 82 6.44 0.37 -13.50
CA HIS A 82 7.69 0.51 -14.28
C HIS A 82 8.81 -0.43 -13.84
N VAL A 83 8.75 -0.99 -12.62
CA VAL A 83 9.69 -2.03 -12.17
C VAL A 83 9.34 -3.38 -12.79
N LEU A 84 8.06 -3.62 -13.11
CA LEU A 84 7.56 -4.87 -13.69
C LEU A 84 7.61 -4.88 -15.24
N GLU A 85 7.56 -3.73 -15.92
CA GLU A 85 7.61 -3.64 -17.39
C GLU A 85 8.95 -4.09 -18.03
N ARG A 86 10.04 -4.21 -17.26
CA ARG A 86 11.34 -4.70 -17.78
C ARG A 86 11.53 -6.20 -17.66
N VAL A 87 10.58 -6.94 -17.08
CA VAL A 87 10.63 -8.40 -17.08
C VAL A 87 10.02 -8.87 -18.39
N ALA A 88 10.87 -8.97 -19.41
CA ALA A 88 10.57 -9.76 -20.59
C ALA A 88 10.24 -11.19 -20.15
N VAL A 89 8.98 -11.57 -20.32
CA VAL A 89 8.52 -12.95 -20.25
C VAL A 89 9.38 -13.76 -21.24
N ARG A 90 10.16 -14.70 -20.70
CA ARG A 90 10.71 -15.83 -21.44
C ARG A 90 9.95 -17.08 -21.03
#